data_AF-A0AAV4EKA0-F1
#
_entry.id   AF-A0AAV4EKA0-F1
#
_cell.length_a   1.000
_cell.length_b   1.000
_cell.length_c   1.000
_cell.angle_alpha   90.00
_cell.angle_beta   90.00
_cell.angle_gamma   90.00
#
_symmetry.space_group_name_H-M   'P 1'
#
loop_
_entity.id
_entity.type
_entity.pdbx_description
1 polymer ?
#
loop_
_entity_poly.entity_id
_entity_poly.type
_entity_poly.pdbx_seq_one_letter_code
_entity_poly.pdbx_strand_id
1 'polypeptide(L)'
;MVLFLRTPMSQDFHGPRQQVNVTPGARYAFKAYIQLIDGLHNQHYEKAVVKIRFTWKDDGSRTNFLVAKQPNLSSASGWVLLGSDFAIPNREFTKAILYIMGPSPQVDFYFDDASLKEIPENLDWKSEANARIEQLRKSNLHLEFNIGPNFDRRDLMVQVCIPQKYIPKLQVR
;
A
#
# COMPACT_ATOMS: atom_id res chain seq x y z
N MET A 1 0.29 22.30 3.64
CA MET A 1 1.08 22.20 2.40
C MET A 1 2.49 22.62 2.75
N VAL A 2 3.46 21.71 2.68
CA VAL A 2 4.87 22.02 2.97
C VAL A 2 5.68 21.53 1.79
N LEU A 3 5.94 22.44 0.86
CA LEU A 3 6.83 22.19 -0.26
C LEU A 3 8.27 22.18 0.27
N PHE A 4 8.95 21.04 0.13
CA PHE A 4 10.39 20.98 0.36
C PHE A 4 11.10 21.05 -0.99
N LEU A 5 11.73 22.20 -1.27
CA LEU A 5 12.78 22.29 -2.29
C LEU A 5 14.08 21.79 -1.67
N ARG A 6 14.74 20.86 -2.33
CA ARG A 6 16.05 20.37 -1.92
C ARG A 6 17.11 20.76 -2.95
N THR A 7 18.14 21.48 -2.50
CA THR A 7 19.35 21.83 -3.26
C THR A 7 20.44 20.75 -3.13
N PRO A 8 21.50 20.78 -3.97
CA PRO A 8 22.51 19.72 -4.01
C PRO A 8 23.21 19.52 -2.67
N MET A 9 23.50 18.26 -2.34
CA MET A 9 24.06 17.88 -1.04
C MET A 9 25.42 17.19 -1.18
N SER A 10 26.20 17.15 -0.09
CA SER A 10 27.49 16.46 -0.07
C SER A 10 27.37 14.94 0.06
N GLN A 11 26.24 14.41 0.53
CA GLN A 11 26.03 12.97 0.81
C GLN A 11 24.55 12.55 0.55
N ASP A 12 24.35 11.28 0.17
CA ASP A 12 23.08 10.71 -0.32
C ASP A 12 22.00 10.48 0.77
N PHE A 13 22.41 10.51 2.03
CA PHE A 13 21.54 10.39 3.20
C PHE A 13 21.09 11.73 3.81
N HIS A 14 21.59 12.84 3.30
CA HIS A 14 21.03 14.13 3.64
C HIS A 14 19.69 14.28 2.90
N GLY A 15 18.67 14.89 3.51
CA GLY A 15 17.33 15.02 2.94
C GLY A 15 16.32 15.55 3.96
N PRO A 16 15.12 15.99 3.54
CA PRO A 16 14.05 16.37 4.46
C PRO A 16 13.82 15.31 5.53
N ARG A 17 13.68 15.77 6.78
CA ARG A 17 13.44 14.92 7.94
C ARG A 17 12.48 15.60 8.90
N GLN A 18 11.59 14.82 9.48
CA GLN A 18 10.58 15.29 10.41
C GLN A 18 10.45 14.29 11.56
N GLN A 19 10.34 14.82 12.78
CA GLN A 19 9.94 13.99 13.92
C GLN A 19 8.43 13.73 13.81
N VAL A 20 8.04 12.47 13.98
CA VAL A 20 6.65 12.03 13.90
C VAL A 20 6.22 11.38 15.22
N ASN A 21 4.94 11.49 15.53
CA ASN A 21 4.32 10.79 16.66
C ASN A 21 3.61 9.56 16.10
N VAL A 22 4.05 8.37 16.51
CA VAL A 22 3.49 7.08 16.11
C VAL A 22 3.39 6.19 17.34
N THR A 23 2.49 5.21 17.31
CA THR A 23 2.26 4.29 18.43
C THR A 23 3.01 2.97 18.22
N PRO A 24 3.75 2.44 19.21
CA PRO A 24 4.33 1.10 19.15
C PRO A 24 3.27 0.03 18.80
N GLY A 25 3.62 -0.89 17.89
CA GLY A 25 2.72 -1.96 17.46
C GLY A 25 1.60 -1.55 16.47
N ALA A 26 1.34 -0.25 16.29
CA ALA A 26 0.34 0.22 15.33
C ALA A 26 0.83 0.13 13.88
N ARG A 27 -0.11 0.22 12.93
CA ARG A 27 0.15 0.24 11.48
C ARG A 27 -0.15 1.62 10.93
N TYR A 28 0.65 2.06 9.96
CA TYR A 28 0.47 3.37 9.33
C TYR A 28 0.54 3.26 7.81
N ALA A 29 -0.26 4.08 7.13
CA ALA A 29 -0.19 4.37 5.71
C ALA A 29 0.62 5.65 5.51
N PHE A 30 1.75 5.54 4.82
CA PHE A 30 2.55 6.69 4.41
C PHE A 30 2.34 6.98 2.92
N LYS A 31 2.19 8.26 2.60
CA LYS A 31 2.05 8.75 1.22
C LYS A 31 2.76 10.09 1.08
N ALA A 32 3.51 10.25 0.01
CA ALA A 32 4.04 11.53 -0.45
C ALA A 32 4.18 11.50 -1.98
N TYR A 33 4.48 12.66 -2.57
CA TYR A 33 4.84 12.75 -3.98
C TYR A 33 6.24 13.33 -4.13
N ILE A 34 6.98 12.81 -5.10
CA ILE A 34 8.31 13.28 -5.45
C ILE A 34 8.37 13.56 -6.96
N GLN A 35 9.02 14.64 -7.34
CA GLN A 35 9.32 14.97 -8.74
C GLN A 35 10.80 15.35 -8.84
N LEU A 36 11.54 14.72 -9.74
CA LEU A 36 12.91 15.14 -10.04
C LEU A 36 12.88 16.39 -10.93
N ILE A 37 13.71 17.37 -10.62
CA ILE A 37 13.82 18.60 -11.42
C ILE A 37 14.65 18.29 -12.66
N ASP A 38 15.85 17.75 -12.45
CA ASP A 38 16.78 17.38 -13.51
C ASP A 38 17.28 15.93 -13.34
N GLY A 39 17.68 15.32 -14.45
CA GLY A 39 18.34 14.01 -14.46
C GLY A 39 19.84 14.15 -14.66
N LEU A 40 20.63 13.18 -14.18
CA LEU A 40 22.05 13.13 -14.50
C LEU A 40 22.24 12.62 -15.93
N HIS A 41 23.11 13.29 -16.71
CA HIS A 41 23.39 12.95 -18.12
C HIS A 41 23.82 11.49 -18.34
N ASN A 42 24.35 10.84 -17.28
CA ASN A 42 24.96 9.50 -17.34
C ASN A 42 24.15 8.45 -16.57
N GLN A 43 23.00 8.84 -16.00
CA GLN A 43 22.18 7.96 -15.17
C GLN A 43 20.70 8.17 -15.50
N HIS A 44 20.10 7.17 -16.15
CA HIS A 44 18.70 7.26 -16.62
C HIS A 44 17.67 7.16 -15.49
N TYR A 45 18.04 6.56 -14.34
CA TYR A 45 17.13 6.28 -13.24
C TYR A 45 17.74 6.61 -11.89
N GLU A 46 16.95 7.24 -11.05
CA GLU A 46 17.26 7.62 -9.69
C GLU A 46 16.39 6.85 -8.69
N LYS A 47 16.86 6.80 -7.45
CA LYS A 47 16.16 6.10 -6.36
C LYS A 47 15.84 7.05 -5.22
N ALA A 48 14.58 7.08 -4.83
CA ALA A 48 14.14 7.71 -3.59
C ALA A 48 13.75 6.64 -2.57
N VAL A 49 14.13 6.84 -1.31
CA VAL A 49 13.83 5.94 -0.19
C VAL A 49 13.35 6.75 0.99
N VAL A 50 12.18 6.42 1.53
CA VAL A 50 11.75 6.93 2.82
C VAL A 50 12.08 5.90 3.88
N LYS A 51 12.71 6.36 4.95
CA LYS A 51 13.00 5.55 6.13
C LYS A 51 12.44 6.24 7.37
N ILE A 52 12.19 5.43 8.38
CA ILE A 52 11.90 5.88 9.73
C ILE A 52 13.01 5.40 10.66
N ARG A 53 13.56 6.31 11.46
CA ARG A 53 14.58 6.01 12.45
C ARG A 53 14.00 6.13 13.84
N PHE A 54 14.13 5.06 14.62
CA PHE A 54 13.79 5.05 16.05
C PHE A 54 15.05 5.24 16.89
N THR A 55 14.91 5.96 18.00
CA THR A 55 15.87 5.93 19.11
C THR A 55 15.20 5.19 20.25
N TRP A 56 15.69 3.99 20.56
CA TRP A 56 15.04 3.12 21.53
C TRP A 56 15.23 3.62 22.96
N LYS A 57 14.24 3.35 23.81
CA LYS A 57 14.22 3.88 25.18
C LYS A 57 15.12 3.11 26.15
N ASP A 58 15.33 1.83 25.89
CA ASP A 58 16.09 0.89 26.72
C ASP A 58 17.60 1.01 26.56
N ASP A 59 18.11 1.04 25.32
CA ASP A 59 19.54 1.04 25.02
C ASP A 59 20.05 2.34 24.35
N GLY A 60 19.14 3.25 24.00
CA GLY A 60 19.47 4.49 23.27
C GLY A 60 19.97 4.27 21.83
N SER A 61 20.00 3.02 21.36
CA SER A 61 20.46 2.65 20.03
C SER A 61 19.48 3.15 18.97
N ARG A 62 19.99 3.28 17.74
CA ARG A 62 19.25 3.84 16.62
C ARG A 62 19.09 2.80 15.52
N THR A 63 17.86 2.54 15.13
CA THR A 63 17.56 1.59 14.06
C THR A 63 16.73 2.27 12.97
N ASN A 64 17.07 2.01 11.71
CA ASN A 64 16.36 2.54 10.56
C ASN A 64 15.52 1.43 9.93
N PHE A 65 14.25 1.73 9.67
CA PHE A 65 13.32 0.85 8.96
C PHE A 65 12.95 1.48 7.63
N LEU A 66 12.78 0.63 6.62
CA LEU A 66 12.27 1.04 5.32
C LEU A 66 10.78 1.35 5.45
N VAL A 67 10.36 2.51 4.95
CA VAL A 67 8.95 2.88 4.83
C VAL A 67 8.52 2.72 3.38
N ALA A 68 9.18 3.40 2.45
CA ALA A 68 8.85 3.34 1.02
C ALA A 68 10.14 3.40 0.18
N LYS A 69 10.10 2.81 -1.01
CA LYS A 69 11.20 2.84 -1.97
C LYS A 69 10.64 2.99 -3.37
N GLN A 70 11.21 3.91 -4.14
CA GLN A 70 10.97 4.02 -5.56
C GLN A 70 12.30 3.96 -6.32
N PRO A 71 12.63 2.83 -6.99
CA PRO A 71 13.95 2.59 -7.57
C PRO A 71 14.18 3.20 -8.96
N ASN A 72 13.12 3.54 -9.69
CA ASN A 72 13.18 3.91 -11.11
C ASN A 72 12.55 5.29 -11.37
N LEU A 73 13.04 6.33 -10.69
CA LEU A 73 12.60 7.71 -10.91
C LEU A 73 13.37 8.34 -12.07
N SER A 74 12.68 9.10 -12.91
CA SER A 74 13.27 9.95 -13.94
C SER A 74 12.63 11.33 -13.88
N SER A 75 13.33 12.36 -14.35
CA SER A 75 12.74 13.71 -14.52
C SER A 75 11.55 13.69 -15.48
N ALA A 76 11.54 12.77 -16.45
CA ALA A 76 10.42 12.57 -17.36
C ALA A 76 9.17 11.96 -16.68
N SER A 77 9.29 11.37 -15.48
CA SER A 77 8.15 10.74 -14.79
C SER A 77 7.17 11.74 -14.18
N GLY A 78 7.55 13.02 -14.06
CA GLY A 78 6.74 14.02 -13.35
C GLY A 78 6.58 13.68 -11.87
N TRP A 79 5.41 14.01 -11.30
CA TRP A 79 5.07 13.67 -9.92
C TRP A 79 4.79 12.18 -9.76
N VAL A 80 5.62 11.51 -8.96
CA VAL A 80 5.52 10.08 -8.68
C VAL A 80 5.12 9.86 -7.23
N LEU A 81 4.14 8.98 -7.02
CA LEU A 81 3.72 8.54 -5.69
C LEU A 81 4.85 7.75 -5.01
N LEU A 82 5.21 8.16 -3.79
CA LEU A 82 6.10 7.45 -2.89
C LEU A 82 5.32 7.10 -1.62
N GLY A 83 4.89 5.85 -1.50
CA GLY A 83 4.05 5.43 -0.39
C GLY A 83 4.08 3.93 -0.16
N SER A 84 3.72 3.54 1.06
CA SER A 84 3.53 2.15 1.50
C SER A 84 2.83 2.15 2.85
N ASP A 85 2.22 1.02 3.17
CA ASP A 85 1.84 0.70 4.54
C ASP A 85 3.02 0.04 5.26
N PHE A 86 3.16 0.32 6.56
CA PHE A 86 4.21 -0.28 7.39
C PHE A 86 3.75 -0.42 8.84
N ALA A 87 4.38 -1.33 9.58
CA ALA A 87 4.12 -1.56 11.00
C ALA A 87 5.22 -0.91 11.85
N ILE A 88 4.81 -0.30 12.97
CA ILE A 88 5.75 0.18 13.97
C ILE A 88 6.17 -1.01 14.84
N PRO A 89 7.48 -1.21 15.10
CA PRO A 89 7.90 -2.25 16.04
C PRO A 89 7.20 -2.10 17.38
N ASN A 90 6.80 -3.22 17.97
CA ASN A 90 6.21 -3.25 19.31
C ASN A 90 7.32 -3.11 20.37
N ARG A 91 7.99 -1.95 20.39
CA ARG A 91 9.09 -1.61 21.30
C ARG A 91 9.03 -0.12 21.60
N GLU A 92 9.20 0.22 22.87
CA GLU A 92 9.21 1.60 23.34
C GLU A 92 10.40 2.40 22.79
N PHE A 93 10.13 3.63 22.35
CA PHE A 93 11.13 4.55 21.81
C PHE A 93 10.94 5.96 22.34
N THR A 94 12.02 6.75 22.33
CA THR A 94 11.99 8.17 22.74
C THR A 94 11.80 9.11 21.57
N LYS A 95 12.18 8.68 20.36
CA LYS A 95 12.13 9.51 19.15
C LYS A 95 11.89 8.67 17.91
N ALA A 96 10.99 9.13 17.05
CA ALA A 96 10.80 8.61 15.69
C ALA A 96 11.02 9.75 14.68
N ILE A 97 11.93 9.54 13.72
CA ILE A 97 12.25 10.52 12.68
C ILE A 97 12.00 9.87 11.33
N LEU A 98 11.04 10.40 10.58
CA LEU A 98 10.83 10.03 9.17
C LEU A 98 11.70 10.92 8.30
N TYR A 99 12.39 10.33 7.33
CA TYR A 99 13.30 11.07 6.46
C TYR A 99 13.42 10.41 5.09
N ILE A 100 13.70 11.22 4.08
CA ILE A 100 13.96 10.77 2.72
C ILE A 100 15.48 10.70 2.47
N MET A 101 15.89 9.64 1.78
CA MET A 101 17.24 9.40 1.29
C MET A 101 17.20 9.24 -0.21
N GLY A 102 18.31 9.58 -0.87
CA GLY A 102 18.30 9.71 -2.32
C GLY A 102 17.39 10.87 -2.77
N PRO A 103 17.18 11.06 -4.09
CA PRO A 103 18.04 10.74 -5.23
C PRO A 103 19.53 11.09 -5.04
N SER A 104 20.38 10.76 -6.02
CA SER A 104 21.79 11.12 -6.04
C SER A 104 22.02 12.56 -5.55
N PRO A 105 23.11 12.88 -4.82
CA PRO A 105 23.26 14.19 -4.18
C PRO A 105 23.27 15.40 -5.14
N GLN A 106 23.50 15.15 -6.43
CA GLN A 106 23.53 16.14 -7.52
C GLN A 106 22.16 16.33 -8.20
N VAL A 107 21.14 15.55 -7.81
CA VAL A 107 19.79 15.60 -8.38
C VAL A 107 18.88 16.36 -7.42
N ASP A 108 18.39 17.50 -7.91
CA ASP A 108 17.38 18.27 -7.20
C ASP A 108 15.99 17.66 -7.41
N PHE A 109 15.15 17.77 -6.38
CA PHE A 109 13.78 17.27 -6.42
C PHE A 109 12.84 18.11 -5.58
N TYR A 110 11.57 18.05 -5.94
CA TYR A 110 10.45 18.47 -5.12
C TYR A 110 9.89 17.29 -4.34
N PHE A 111 9.48 17.55 -3.11
CA PHE A 111 8.78 16.59 -2.27
C PHE A 111 7.60 17.28 -1.59
N ASP A 112 6.40 16.73 -1.79
CA ASP A 112 5.16 17.37 -1.35
C ASP A 112 4.07 16.35 -0.97
N ASP A 113 2.99 16.86 -0.38
CA ASP A 113 1.78 16.12 -0.01
C ASP A 113 2.06 14.89 0.88
N ALA A 114 3.07 15.03 1.73
CA ALA A 114 3.43 14.02 2.71
C ALA A 114 2.32 13.87 3.76
N SER A 115 1.88 12.64 3.97
CA SER A 115 0.89 12.25 4.95
C SER A 115 1.26 10.92 5.58
N LEU A 116 0.98 10.82 6.88
CA LEU A 116 1.15 9.61 7.67
C LEU A 116 -0.13 9.42 8.46
N LYS A 117 -0.85 8.33 8.19
CA LYS A 117 -2.16 8.06 8.81
C LYS A 117 -2.14 6.70 9.46
N GLU A 118 -2.62 6.63 10.70
CA GLU A 118 -2.80 5.35 11.38
C GLU A 118 -3.85 4.52 10.64
N ILE A 119 -3.55 3.24 10.44
CA ILE A 119 -4.47 2.27 9.88
C ILE A 119 -5.13 1.60 11.09
N PRO A 120 -6.41 1.90 11.39
CA PRO A 120 -7.08 1.29 12.52
C PRO A 120 -7.17 -0.21 12.33
N GLU A 121 -6.96 -0.96 13.41
CA GLU A 121 -7.21 -2.39 13.41
C GLU A 121 -8.72 -2.62 13.30
N ASN A 122 -9.16 -3.22 12.19
CA ASN A 122 -10.53 -3.67 12.04
C ASN A 122 -10.60 -5.12 12.52
N LEU A 123 -11.04 -5.36 13.76
CA LEU A 123 -11.16 -6.71 14.32
C LEU A 123 -12.24 -7.55 13.58
N ASP A 124 -13.22 -6.89 12.98
CA ASP A 124 -14.33 -7.49 12.26
C ASP A 124 -14.06 -7.69 10.76
N TRP A 125 -12.85 -7.36 10.29
CA TRP A 125 -12.49 -7.38 8.86
C TRP A 125 -12.90 -8.68 8.16
N LYS A 126 -12.74 -9.81 8.86
CA LYS A 126 -13.05 -11.15 8.33
C LYS A 126 -14.56 -11.32 8.16
N SER A 127 -15.34 -10.90 9.15
CA SER A 127 -16.79 -10.96 9.10
C SER A 127 -17.34 -10.04 8.01
N GLU A 128 -16.86 -8.80 7.95
CA GLU A 128 -17.24 -7.83 6.93
C GLU A 128 -16.85 -8.27 5.51
N ALA A 129 -15.64 -8.80 5.33
CA ALA A 129 -15.19 -9.33 4.05
C ALA A 129 -16.05 -10.52 3.62
N ASN A 130 -16.38 -11.43 4.54
CA ASN A 130 -17.27 -12.55 4.25
C ASN A 130 -18.67 -12.07 3.86
N ALA A 131 -19.25 -11.11 4.58
CA ALA A 131 -20.55 -10.52 4.23
C ALA A 131 -20.53 -9.90 2.82
N ARG A 132 -19.47 -9.16 2.47
CA ARG A 132 -19.30 -8.59 1.11
C ARG A 132 -19.14 -9.68 0.05
N ILE A 133 -18.43 -10.76 0.32
CA ILE A 133 -18.33 -11.90 -0.60
C ILE A 133 -19.72 -12.51 -0.81
N GLU A 134 -20.47 -12.73 0.27
CA GLU A 134 -21.83 -13.27 0.23
C GLU A 134 -22.80 -12.39 -0.53
N GLN A 135 -22.64 -11.06 -0.50
CA GLN A 135 -23.53 -10.12 -1.17
C GLN A 135 -23.12 -9.81 -2.61
N LEU A 136 -21.83 -9.62 -2.87
CA LEU A 136 -21.33 -9.04 -4.13
C LEU A 136 -20.72 -10.07 -5.07
N ARG A 137 -20.25 -11.22 -4.53
CA ARG A 137 -19.50 -12.22 -5.33
C ARG A 137 -20.22 -13.55 -5.44
N LYS A 138 -21.30 -13.71 -4.68
CA LYS A 138 -22.14 -14.90 -4.69
C LYS A 138 -23.55 -14.52 -5.10
N SER A 139 -24.02 -15.11 -6.20
CA SER A 139 -25.38 -14.94 -6.70
C SER A 139 -26.20 -16.22 -6.50
N ASN A 140 -27.50 -16.06 -6.29
CA ASN A 140 -28.44 -17.17 -6.36
C ASN A 140 -28.68 -17.51 -7.83
N LEU A 141 -28.54 -18.78 -8.19
CA LEU A 141 -28.94 -19.28 -9.50
C LEU A 141 -30.30 -19.98 -9.36
N HIS A 142 -31.33 -19.37 -9.92
CA HIS A 142 -32.66 -19.97 -10.01
C HIS A 142 -32.82 -20.59 -11.40
N LEU A 143 -33.05 -21.91 -11.45
CA LEU A 143 -33.30 -22.63 -12.69
C LEU A 143 -34.71 -23.20 -12.65
N GLU A 144 -35.50 -22.84 -13.65
CA GLU A 144 -36.84 -23.37 -13.87
C GLU A 144 -36.85 -24.18 -15.17
N PHE A 145 -37.46 -25.36 -15.13
CA PHE A 145 -37.54 -26.25 -16.27
C PHE A 145 -38.99 -26.58 -16.56
N ASN A 146 -39.40 -26.37 -17.81
CA ASN A 146 -40.69 -26.84 -18.30
C ASN A 146 -40.46 -28.11 -19.12
N ILE A 147 -41.07 -29.22 -18.70
CA ILE A 147 -40.91 -30.53 -19.32
C ILE A 147 -42.19 -30.86 -20.06
N GLY A 148 -42.06 -31.16 -21.36
CA GLY A 148 -43.20 -31.50 -22.22
C GLY A 148 -43.89 -32.80 -21.79
N PRO A 149 -45.14 -33.02 -22.22
CA PRO A 149 -45.99 -34.12 -21.72
C PRO A 149 -45.46 -35.53 -22.01
N ASN A 150 -44.47 -35.66 -22.90
CA ASN A 150 -43.89 -36.93 -23.33
C ASN A 150 -42.55 -37.28 -22.64
N PHE A 151 -42.13 -36.51 -21.63
CA PHE A 151 -40.88 -36.70 -20.91
C PHE A 151 -41.14 -36.80 -19.39
N ASP A 152 -40.49 -37.74 -18.71
CA ASP A 152 -40.56 -37.84 -17.24
C ASP A 152 -39.52 -36.89 -16.61
N ARG A 153 -39.81 -36.36 -15.42
CA ARG A 153 -38.86 -35.54 -14.65
C ARG A 153 -37.56 -36.30 -14.35
N ARG A 154 -37.64 -37.63 -14.24
CA ARG A 154 -36.50 -38.51 -13.97
C ARG A 154 -35.49 -38.57 -15.11
N ASP A 155 -35.89 -38.18 -16.32
CA ASP A 155 -35.02 -38.15 -17.49
C ASP A 155 -34.23 -36.85 -17.62
N LEU A 156 -34.52 -35.85 -16.77
CA LEU A 156 -33.85 -34.55 -16.80
C LEU A 156 -32.51 -34.60 -16.06
N MET A 157 -31.41 -34.46 -16.79
CA MET A 157 -30.09 -34.19 -16.22
C MET A 157 -29.67 -32.75 -16.50
N VAL A 158 -29.30 -32.02 -15.45
CA VAL A 158 -28.86 -30.63 -15.54
C VAL A 158 -27.40 -30.54 -15.10
N GLN A 159 -26.54 -30.12 -16.01
CA GLN A 159 -25.15 -29.79 -15.69
C GLN A 159 -24.95 -28.28 -15.80
N VAL A 160 -24.48 -27.67 -14.71
CA VAL A 160 -24.17 -26.24 -14.67
C VAL A 160 -22.66 -26.07 -14.58
N CYS A 161 -22.04 -25.58 -15.66
CA CYS A 161 -20.62 -25.25 -15.70
C CYS A 161 -20.44 -23.75 -15.47
N ILE A 162 -19.90 -23.38 -14.31
CA ILE A 162 -19.68 -21.97 -13.96
C ILE A 162 -18.18 -21.67 -14.05
N PRO A 163 -17.76 -20.67 -14.85
CA PRO A 163 -16.35 -20.29 -14.89
C PRO A 163 -15.92 -19.77 -13.53
N GLN A 164 -14.68 -20.09 -13.13
CA GLN A 164 -14.07 -19.89 -11.80
C GLN A 164 -14.14 -18.44 -11.25
N LYS A 165 -14.57 -17.48 -12.08
CA LYS A 165 -14.78 -16.07 -11.73
C LYS A 165 -16.04 -15.82 -10.87
N TYR A 166 -16.97 -16.76 -10.80
CA TYR A 166 -18.22 -16.64 -10.03
C TYR A 166 -18.38 -17.79 -9.02
N ILE A 167 -18.74 -17.46 -7.78
CA ILE A 167 -18.96 -18.45 -6.70
C ILE A 167 -20.48 -18.62 -6.51
N PRO A 168 -21.10 -19.70 -6.99
CA PRO A 168 -22.56 -19.87 -6.88
C PRO A 168 -22.99 -20.15 -5.43
N LYS A 169 -24.18 -19.66 -5.06
CA LYS A 169 -24.97 -20.22 -3.95
C LYS A 169 -25.89 -21.29 -4.52
N LEU A 170 -25.53 -22.56 -4.34
CA LEU A 170 -26.43 -23.68 -4.60
C LEU A 170 -27.33 -23.88 -3.38
N GLN A 171 -28.59 -23.51 -3.52
CA GLN A 171 -29.66 -23.89 -2.60
C GLN A 171 -30.54 -24.88 -3.36
N VAL A 172 -30.46 -26.16 -3.00
CA VAL A 172 -31.38 -27.19 -3.50
C VAL A 172 -32.56 -27.21 -2.53
N ARG A 173 -33.76 -26.91 -3.04
CA ARG A 173 -35.02 -27.21 -2.35
C ARG A 173 -35.59 -28.49 -2.94
#